data_AF-A0A962RS78-F1
#
_entry.id   AF-A0A962RS78-F1
#
_cell.length_a   1.000
_cell.length_b   1.000
_cell.length_c   1.000
_cell.angle_alpha   90.00
_cell.angle_beta   90.00
_cell.angle_gamma   90.00
#
_symmetry.space_group_name_H-M   'P 1'
#
loop_
_entity.id
_entity.type
_entity.pdbx_description
1 polymer ?
#
loop_
_entity_poly.entity_id
_entity_poly.type
_entity_poly.pdbx_seq_one_letter_code
_entity_poly.pdbx_strand_id
1 'polypeptide(L)'
;MTAPAETLRATYLVSEHDGDPEAAARRIAYEQTVELPEALVTERAILDGVVGRVESITRLGDDDRRHLATIAYPLGGVDPQFPALLNLLFGNASLLSGTRLVDIQLPDVLLEQFAGPRYGAVGLRALTGVHDRPLLATALKPRGRDDASLAALAGAFARGGGDIVKDDQNLADDFESFKRRALAAQDAVEEANAATGRRCLYLPHASARFADLERCFEFAAARGMAGVLVCPMITGLETLRDLAARYPLAVMAHPALTSVEGRDASRGLAPGVLWGTLFRLAGADVSIFPHPGGRFPFSHADGQAIAAALRAPLGRLAAALPAPAGGMNLERVPELCAAYGNDAVLLVGGALFGLDADVTVATQRFLDAMRAVTGERLAAPAAPGAPARGYHLAAGADFNWAGRESSPYKDAADLAFRGVRRVELVGKHGEPSRTDLRYFEVEPGGYSSLERHVHGHIVIGARGSGVLVQGGARRPLAVNDVAWIAPLEAHQLLNESAQPFGFFCIVDHRRDRPMTVD
;
A
#
# COMPACT_ATOMS: atom_id res chain seq x y z
N MET A 1 21.27 28.48 -18.68
CA MET A 1 21.17 28.06 -17.27
C MET A 1 20.49 26.70 -17.27
N THR A 2 21.25 25.65 -17.02
CA THR A 2 20.70 24.31 -16.76
C THR A 2 19.81 24.39 -15.52
N ALA A 3 18.65 23.73 -15.53
CA ALA A 3 17.79 23.64 -14.35
C ALA A 3 18.64 23.16 -13.14
N PRO A 4 18.39 23.65 -11.92
CA PRO A 4 19.11 23.16 -10.74
C PRO A 4 18.95 21.64 -10.70
N ALA A 5 20.08 20.92 -10.62
CA ALA A 5 20.06 19.47 -10.58
C ALA A 5 19.17 19.00 -9.41
N GLU A 6 18.20 18.14 -9.71
CA GLU A 6 17.38 17.52 -8.68
C GLU A 6 18.29 16.79 -7.71
N THR A 7 18.06 17.03 -6.42
CA THR A 7 19.02 16.70 -5.36
C THR A 7 18.34 15.82 -4.33
N LEU A 8 18.93 14.66 -4.05
CA LEU A 8 18.60 13.85 -2.89
C LEU A 8 19.39 14.38 -1.68
N ARG A 9 18.75 14.45 -0.51
CA ARG A 9 19.46 14.78 0.74
C ARG A 9 19.45 13.60 1.68
N ALA A 10 20.61 13.35 2.29
CA ALA A 10 20.74 12.36 3.34
C ALA A 10 21.42 13.01 4.54
N THR A 11 20.88 12.76 5.74
CA THR A 11 21.44 13.27 6.98
C THR A 11 22.08 12.13 7.75
N TYR A 12 23.34 12.30 8.09
CA TYR A 12 24.16 11.34 8.81
C TYR A 12 24.46 11.85 10.21
N LEU A 13 24.40 10.95 11.19
CA LEU A 13 25.08 11.15 12.47
C LEU A 13 26.56 10.87 12.26
N VAL A 14 27.41 11.83 12.64
CA VAL A 14 28.87 11.70 12.66
C VAL A 14 29.39 12.10 14.04
N SER A 15 30.56 11.59 14.44
CA SER A 15 31.11 11.75 15.78
C SER A 15 32.46 12.48 15.76
N GLU A 16 32.66 13.44 16.67
CA GLU A 16 33.96 14.12 16.86
C GLU A 16 35.05 13.15 17.35
N HIS A 17 34.67 11.99 17.92
CA HIS A 17 35.64 10.95 18.27
C HIS A 17 36.39 10.41 17.05
N ASP A 18 35.78 10.49 15.87
CA ASP A 18 36.35 10.04 14.60
C ASP A 18 37.06 11.18 13.83
N GLY A 19 37.14 12.38 14.42
CA GLY A 19 37.84 13.54 13.88
C GLY A 19 36.97 14.77 13.73
N ASP A 20 37.39 15.70 12.87
CA ASP A 20 36.61 16.90 12.53
C ASP A 20 35.29 16.52 11.81
N PRO A 21 34.12 16.99 12.29
CA PRO A 21 32.83 16.63 11.69
C PRO A 21 32.67 17.09 10.23
N GLU A 22 33.29 18.21 9.85
CA GLU A 22 33.31 18.70 8.46
C GLU A 22 34.11 17.74 7.57
N ALA A 23 35.32 17.36 8.00
CA ALA A 23 36.11 16.33 7.32
C ALA A 23 35.37 14.99 7.22
N ALA A 24 34.66 14.57 8.27
CA ALA A 24 33.86 13.34 8.26
C ALA A 24 32.70 13.41 7.25
N ALA A 25 31.96 14.52 7.22
CA ALA A 25 30.87 14.74 6.27
C ALA A 25 31.37 14.76 4.82
N ARG A 26 32.49 15.45 4.56
CA ARG A 26 33.14 15.46 3.24
C ARG A 26 33.61 14.07 2.83
N ARG A 27 34.18 13.31 3.76
CA ARG A 27 34.58 11.93 3.49
C ARG A 27 33.39 11.10 3.03
N ILE A 28 32.26 11.15 3.75
CA ILE A 28 31.03 10.44 3.34
C ILE A 28 30.61 10.88 1.93
N ALA A 29 30.60 12.19 1.65
CA ALA A 29 30.20 12.71 0.36
C ALA A 29 31.05 12.16 -0.80
N TYR A 30 32.37 12.10 -0.63
CA TYR A 30 33.28 11.56 -1.65
C TYR A 30 33.20 10.03 -1.76
N GLU A 31 33.16 9.32 -0.63
CA GLU A 31 33.06 7.85 -0.59
C GLU A 31 31.79 7.34 -1.28
N GLN A 32 30.68 8.08 -1.19
CA GLN A 32 29.40 7.67 -1.77
C GLN A 32 29.17 8.11 -3.21
N THR A 33 30.02 8.97 -3.76
CA THR A 33 29.83 9.52 -5.12
C THR A 33 30.94 9.16 -6.08
N VAL A 34 32.20 9.33 -5.69
CA VAL A 34 33.36 9.21 -6.58
C VAL A 34 34.38 8.17 -6.11
N GLU A 35 34.30 7.73 -4.86
CA GLU A 35 35.20 6.72 -4.27
C GLU A 35 36.69 7.05 -4.48
N LEU A 36 37.02 8.34 -4.45
CA LEU A 36 38.37 8.85 -4.62
C LEU A 36 38.70 9.88 -3.54
N PRO A 37 39.96 9.91 -3.07
CA PRO A 37 40.45 11.01 -2.25
C PRO A 37 40.18 12.35 -2.94
N GLU A 38 39.69 13.31 -2.17
CA GLU A 38 39.30 14.62 -2.67
C GLU A 38 40.37 15.28 -3.57
N ALA A 39 41.65 15.19 -3.16
CA ALA A 39 42.77 15.78 -3.88
C ALA A 39 42.98 15.23 -5.31
N LEU A 40 42.39 14.09 -5.65
CA LEU A 40 42.51 13.47 -6.98
C LEU A 40 41.36 13.87 -7.92
N VAL A 41 40.28 14.47 -7.40
CA VAL A 41 39.12 14.87 -8.21
C VAL A 41 39.30 16.31 -8.67
N THR A 42 39.80 16.48 -9.89
CA THR A 42 40.13 17.81 -10.46
C THR A 42 39.18 18.29 -11.54
N GLU A 43 38.39 17.39 -12.11
CA GLU A 43 37.47 17.69 -13.20
C GLU A 43 36.24 18.47 -12.70
N ARG A 44 36.05 19.69 -13.22
CA ARG A 44 34.97 20.58 -12.74
C ARG A 44 33.57 20.00 -12.95
N ALA A 45 33.36 19.27 -14.04
CA ALA A 45 32.08 18.62 -14.32
C ALA A 45 31.72 17.57 -13.25
N ILE A 46 32.71 16.83 -12.73
CA ILE A 46 32.51 15.83 -11.67
C ILE A 46 32.27 16.53 -10.33
N LEU A 47 33.07 17.55 -10.00
CA LEU A 47 32.93 18.33 -8.77
C LEU A 47 31.56 19.02 -8.66
N ASP A 48 31.03 19.55 -9.76
CA ASP A 48 29.75 20.26 -9.77
C ASP A 48 28.54 19.34 -9.96
N GLY A 49 28.72 18.21 -10.65
CA GLY A 49 27.62 17.39 -11.14
C GLY A 49 27.46 16.02 -10.48
N VAL A 50 28.47 15.53 -9.76
CA VAL A 50 28.49 14.17 -9.18
C VAL A 50 28.79 14.19 -7.69
N VAL A 51 29.80 14.95 -7.27
CA VAL A 51 30.25 14.96 -5.87
C VAL A 51 29.14 15.47 -4.95
N GLY A 52 28.93 14.75 -3.85
CA GLY A 52 27.99 15.15 -2.80
C GLY A 52 28.45 16.45 -2.13
N ARG A 53 27.51 17.35 -1.85
CA ARG A 53 27.80 18.63 -1.19
C ARG A 53 27.30 18.59 0.24
N VAL A 54 28.20 18.83 1.20
CA VAL A 54 27.81 19.09 2.59
C VAL A 54 27.02 20.41 2.63
N GLU A 55 25.76 20.36 3.05
CA GLU A 55 24.88 21.54 3.13
C GLU A 55 24.80 22.10 4.55
N SER A 56 24.85 21.24 5.57
CA SER A 56 24.81 21.68 6.96
C SER A 56 25.45 20.67 7.89
N ILE A 57 26.07 21.17 8.95
CA ILE A 57 26.53 20.39 10.10
C ILE A 57 25.98 21.03 11.36
N THR A 58 25.20 20.27 12.12
CA THR A 58 24.52 20.75 13.32
C THR A 58 24.86 19.85 14.49
N ARG A 59 25.39 20.45 15.56
CA ARG A 59 25.67 19.73 16.81
C ARG A 59 24.36 19.36 17.53
N LEU A 60 24.27 18.13 18.04
CA LEU A 60 23.04 17.65 18.71
C LEU A 60 22.77 18.29 20.09
N GLY A 61 23.78 18.91 20.70
CA GLY A 61 23.67 19.65 21.95
C GLY A 61 25.04 20.16 22.41
N ASP A 62 25.06 21.07 23.38
CA ASP A 62 26.29 21.76 23.80
C ASP A 62 27.38 20.81 24.36
N ASP A 63 26.97 19.67 24.93
CA ASP A 63 27.85 18.62 25.48
C ASP A 63 27.89 17.35 24.63
N ASP A 64 27.14 17.28 23.52
CA ASP A 64 27.14 16.11 22.64
C ASP A 64 28.29 16.24 21.63
N ARG A 65 29.12 15.20 21.52
CA ARG A 65 30.22 15.14 20.54
C ARG A 65 29.76 14.64 19.18
N ARG A 66 28.45 14.50 18.98
CA ARG A 66 27.85 14.03 17.73
C ARG A 66 27.17 15.17 16.99
N HIS A 67 27.23 15.08 15.67
CA HIS A 67 26.70 16.07 14.73
C HIS A 67 25.79 15.40 13.72
N LEU A 68 24.81 16.16 13.25
CA LEU A 68 24.01 15.83 12.07
C LEU A 68 24.61 16.54 10.86
N ALA A 69 25.14 15.76 9.93
CA ALA A 69 25.67 16.25 8.65
C ALA A 69 24.69 15.93 7.52
N THR A 70 24.12 16.95 6.89
CA THR A 70 23.24 16.79 5.72
C THR A 70 24.05 16.96 4.45
N ILE A 71 24.00 15.94 3.59
CA ILE A 71 24.72 15.89 2.31
C ILE A 71 23.69 15.85 1.18
N ALA A 72 23.85 16.76 0.24
CA ALA A 72 23.11 16.84 -1.00
C ALA A 72 23.82 16.07 -2.12
N TYR A 73 23.18 15.06 -2.67
CA TYR A 73 23.66 14.27 -3.79
C TYR A 73 22.93 14.70 -5.08
N PRO A 74 23.65 15.23 -6.08
CA PRO A 74 23.08 15.43 -7.41
C PRO A 74 22.60 14.10 -7.98
N LEU A 75 21.38 14.04 -8.51
CA LEU A 75 20.82 12.79 -9.06
C LEU A 75 21.35 12.42 -10.46
N GLY A 76 22.22 13.24 -11.06
CA GLY A 76 22.75 12.99 -12.40
C GLY A 76 23.38 11.60 -12.52
N GLY A 77 22.65 10.65 -13.13
CA GLY A 77 23.11 9.27 -13.34
C GLY A 77 22.68 8.24 -12.29
N VAL A 78 21.88 8.59 -11.28
CA VAL A 78 21.34 7.61 -10.31
C VAL A 78 20.12 6.93 -10.89
N ASP A 79 20.25 5.64 -11.24
CA ASP A 79 19.11 4.81 -11.65
C ASP A 79 18.12 4.68 -10.47
N PRO A 80 16.81 4.94 -10.65
CA PRO A 80 15.81 4.85 -9.60
C PRO A 80 15.50 3.39 -9.21
N GLN A 81 16.50 2.67 -8.72
CA GLN A 81 16.41 1.31 -8.21
C GLN A 81 16.96 1.26 -6.78
N PHE A 82 16.43 0.37 -5.94
CA PHE A 82 16.95 0.20 -4.58
C PHE A 82 18.45 -0.08 -4.51
N PRO A 83 19.08 -0.90 -5.39
CA PRO A 83 20.51 -1.15 -5.32
C PRO A 83 21.34 0.14 -5.47
N ALA A 84 21.02 0.97 -6.48
CA ALA A 84 21.72 2.24 -6.70
C ALA A 84 21.44 3.24 -5.57
N LEU A 85 20.18 3.35 -5.14
CA LEU A 85 19.78 4.25 -4.06
C LEU A 85 20.45 3.87 -2.72
N LEU A 86 20.46 2.59 -2.36
CA LEU A 86 21.08 2.13 -1.11
C LEU A 86 22.60 2.26 -1.16
N ASN A 87 23.22 2.03 -2.32
CA ASN A 87 24.66 2.25 -2.49
C ASN A 87 25.02 3.73 -2.29
N LEU A 88 24.28 4.64 -2.91
CA LEU A 88 24.49 6.09 -2.73
C LEU A 88 24.24 6.54 -1.28
N LEU A 89 23.15 6.08 -0.67
CA LEU A 89 22.76 6.48 0.68
C LEU A 89 23.74 5.92 1.72
N PHE A 90 24.08 4.63 1.63
CA PHE A 90 24.76 3.91 2.71
C PHE A 90 25.62 2.73 2.24
N GLY A 91 26.23 2.81 1.04
CA GLY A 91 27.25 1.87 0.55
C GLY A 91 28.54 1.91 1.36
N ASN A 92 29.56 2.64 0.89
CA ASN A 92 30.86 2.71 1.57
C ASN A 92 30.76 3.35 2.97
N ALA A 93 29.81 4.27 3.17
CA ALA A 93 29.57 4.86 4.50
C ALA A 93 29.16 3.83 5.56
N SER A 94 28.58 2.68 5.18
CA SER A 94 28.25 1.61 6.14
C SER A 94 29.48 0.93 6.75
N LEU A 95 30.63 1.05 6.08
CA LEU A 95 31.92 0.50 6.54
C LEU A 95 32.65 1.46 7.48
N LEU A 96 32.19 2.71 7.58
CA LEU A 96 32.80 3.73 8.43
C LEU A 96 32.34 3.56 9.88
N SER A 97 33.28 3.73 10.81
CA SER A 97 32.98 3.85 12.24
C SER A 97 32.16 5.11 12.52
N GLY A 98 31.27 5.05 13.51
CA GLY A 98 30.56 6.23 14.02
C GLY A 98 29.64 6.93 13.01
N THR A 99 29.26 6.26 11.92
CA THR A 99 28.43 6.81 10.85
C THR A 99 27.07 6.13 10.82
N ARG A 100 26.00 6.91 10.94
CA ARG A 100 24.62 6.42 10.88
C ARG A 100 23.76 7.27 9.97
N LEU A 101 23.03 6.68 9.03
CA LEU A 101 22.04 7.41 8.23
C LEU A 101 20.75 7.59 9.04
N VAL A 102 20.40 8.83 9.35
CA VAL A 102 19.27 9.16 10.25
C VAL A 102 18.06 9.76 9.57
N ASP A 103 18.22 10.38 8.40
CA ASP A 103 17.11 10.93 7.61
C ASP A 103 17.44 10.92 6.12
N ILE A 104 16.40 10.83 5.28
CA ILE A 104 16.50 10.93 3.82
C ILE A 104 15.35 11.78 3.27
N GLN A 105 15.68 12.68 2.35
CA GLN A 105 14.72 13.49 1.62
C GLN A 105 14.90 13.19 0.13
N LEU A 106 13.91 12.54 -0.44
CA LEU A 106 13.89 12.12 -1.84
C LEU A 106 13.14 13.17 -2.66
N PRO A 107 13.69 13.64 -3.78
CA PRO A 107 12.99 14.57 -4.66
C PRO A 107 11.85 13.86 -5.42
N ASP A 108 10.86 14.63 -5.87
CA ASP A 108 9.65 14.11 -6.50
C ASP A 108 9.94 13.22 -7.72
N VAL A 109 10.92 13.60 -8.56
CA VAL A 109 11.39 12.80 -9.70
C VAL A 109 11.73 11.35 -9.34
N LEU A 110 12.33 11.14 -8.17
CA LEU A 110 12.75 9.83 -7.70
C LEU A 110 11.54 9.11 -7.10
N LEU A 111 10.72 9.83 -6.31
CA LEU A 111 9.50 9.29 -5.71
C LEU A 111 8.47 8.81 -6.75
N GLU A 112 8.38 9.48 -7.90
CA GLU A 112 7.48 9.11 -8.99
C GLU A 112 7.75 7.70 -9.55
N GLN A 113 8.98 7.21 -9.42
CA GLN A 113 9.43 5.90 -9.86
C GLN A 113 9.05 4.76 -8.90
N PHE A 114 8.63 5.10 -7.67
CA PHE A 114 8.16 4.11 -6.71
C PHE A 114 6.64 4.01 -6.77
N ALA A 115 6.12 2.78 -6.81
CA ALA A 115 4.69 2.54 -6.66
C ALA A 115 4.23 2.78 -5.21
N GLY A 116 5.11 2.47 -4.24
CA GLY A 116 4.80 2.49 -2.83
C GLY A 116 3.74 1.45 -2.45
N PRO A 117 3.09 1.59 -1.29
CA PRO A 117 2.09 0.65 -0.82
C PRO A 117 0.92 0.54 -1.79
N ARG A 118 0.48 -0.69 -2.09
CA ARG A 118 -0.63 -0.96 -3.03
C ARG A 118 -1.96 -0.47 -2.48
N TYR A 119 -2.19 -0.73 -1.19
CA TYR A 119 -3.43 -0.44 -0.47
C TYR A 119 -3.23 0.68 0.56
N GLY A 120 -2.08 0.69 1.23
CA GLY A 120 -1.77 1.56 2.34
C GLY A 120 -2.78 1.43 3.49
N ALA A 121 -2.75 2.41 4.40
CA ALA A 121 -3.67 2.51 5.52
C ALA A 121 -5.13 2.50 5.05
N VAL A 122 -5.48 3.35 4.08
CA VAL A 122 -6.87 3.49 3.57
C VAL A 122 -7.39 2.20 2.95
N GLY A 123 -6.58 1.51 2.16
CA GLY A 123 -6.98 0.25 1.53
C GLY A 123 -7.14 -0.88 2.55
N LEU A 124 -6.24 -1.00 3.53
CA LEU A 124 -6.36 -2.00 4.60
C LEU A 124 -7.59 -1.77 5.49
N ARG A 125 -7.93 -0.51 5.75
CA ARG A 125 -9.19 -0.11 6.37
C ARG A 125 -10.39 -0.58 5.55
N ALA A 126 -10.37 -0.37 4.24
CA ALA A 126 -11.46 -0.78 3.36
C ALA A 126 -11.62 -2.31 3.28
N LEU A 127 -10.50 -3.05 3.26
CA LEU A 127 -10.47 -4.51 3.24
C LEU A 127 -11.05 -5.11 4.53
N THR A 128 -10.69 -4.56 5.69
CA THR A 128 -11.17 -5.03 7.01
C THR A 128 -12.54 -4.49 7.38
N GLY A 129 -12.88 -3.27 6.95
CA GLY A 129 -14.06 -2.52 7.41
C GLY A 129 -13.92 -1.89 8.80
N VAL A 130 -12.72 -1.87 9.37
CA VAL A 130 -12.46 -1.35 10.72
C VAL A 130 -11.83 0.03 10.59
N HIS A 131 -12.52 1.09 11.05
CA HIS A 131 -12.08 2.48 10.88
C HIS A 131 -11.72 3.20 12.19
N ASP A 132 -12.42 2.88 13.27
CA ASP A 132 -12.41 3.70 14.49
C ASP A 132 -11.51 3.16 15.62
N ARG A 133 -10.65 2.17 15.32
CA ARG A 133 -9.66 1.61 16.24
C ARG A 133 -8.43 1.08 15.48
N PRO A 134 -7.29 0.82 16.15
CA PRO A 134 -6.22 0.02 15.56
C PRO A 134 -6.70 -1.34 15.08
N LEU A 135 -6.06 -1.88 14.05
CA LEU A 135 -6.28 -3.27 13.65
C LEU A 135 -5.60 -4.18 14.68
N LEU A 136 -6.24 -5.29 15.02
CA LEU A 136 -5.71 -6.34 15.88
C LEU A 136 -5.20 -7.47 14.99
N ALA A 137 -3.92 -7.80 15.15
CA ALA A 137 -3.28 -8.88 14.40
C ALA A 137 -2.68 -9.95 15.31
N THR A 138 -2.59 -11.17 14.80
CA THR A 138 -1.85 -12.27 15.44
C THR A 138 -0.96 -13.01 14.45
N ALA A 139 0.01 -13.75 14.98
CA ALA A 139 0.88 -14.63 14.19
C ALA A 139 0.66 -16.11 14.54
N LEU A 140 0.59 -16.96 13.51
CA LEU A 140 0.41 -18.41 13.67
C LEU A 140 1.66 -19.07 14.28
N LYS A 141 1.55 -19.49 15.54
CA LYS A 141 2.66 -19.95 16.39
C LYS A 141 2.28 -21.18 17.22
N PRO A 142 3.28 -21.92 17.74
CA PRO A 142 4.71 -21.91 17.38
C PRO A 142 5.00 -22.61 16.06
N ARG A 143 6.20 -22.41 15.52
CA ARG A 143 6.74 -23.21 14.42
C ARG A 143 6.76 -24.70 14.81
N GLY A 144 6.41 -25.57 13.87
CA GLY A 144 6.40 -27.03 14.06
C GLY A 144 5.03 -27.61 14.39
N ARG A 145 3.99 -26.78 14.53
CA ARG A 145 2.59 -27.26 14.47
C ARG A 145 2.24 -27.68 13.05
N ASP A 146 1.38 -28.67 12.94
CA ASP A 146 0.82 -29.10 11.67
C ASP A 146 -0.15 -28.06 11.07
N ASP A 147 -0.38 -28.16 9.76
CA ASP A 147 -1.19 -27.22 8.99
C ASP A 147 -2.62 -27.08 9.56
N ALA A 148 -3.23 -28.18 10.02
CA ALA A 148 -4.59 -28.17 10.56
C ALA A 148 -4.67 -27.42 11.90
N SER A 149 -3.67 -27.60 12.77
CA SER A 149 -3.54 -26.89 14.04
C SER A 149 -3.31 -25.39 13.83
N LEU A 150 -2.52 -25.00 12.83
CA LEU A 150 -2.33 -23.59 12.46
C LEU A 150 -3.61 -22.98 11.87
N ALA A 151 -4.33 -23.72 11.02
CA ALA A 151 -5.62 -23.31 10.47
C ALA A 151 -6.69 -23.13 11.56
N ALA A 152 -6.78 -24.05 12.51
CA ALA A 152 -7.70 -23.95 13.65
C ALA A 152 -7.44 -22.69 14.49
N LEU A 153 -6.16 -22.34 14.68
CA LEU A 153 -5.74 -21.12 15.35
C LEU A 153 -6.15 -19.86 14.56
N ALA A 154 -5.95 -19.86 13.24
CA ALA A 154 -6.36 -18.77 12.35
C ALA A 154 -7.88 -18.54 12.43
N GLY A 155 -8.67 -19.61 12.28
CA GLY A 155 -10.12 -19.56 12.35
C GLY A 155 -10.64 -19.12 13.72
N ALA A 156 -10.02 -19.57 14.83
CA ALA A 156 -10.41 -19.15 16.18
C ALA A 156 -10.17 -17.65 16.42
N PHE A 157 -9.02 -17.12 15.98
CA PHE A 157 -8.74 -15.69 16.04
C PHE A 157 -9.74 -14.88 15.20
N ALA A 158 -10.03 -15.32 13.97
CA ALA A 158 -11.01 -14.68 13.10
C ALA A 158 -12.43 -14.71 13.70
N ARG A 159 -12.87 -15.84 14.27
CA ARG A 159 -14.16 -15.97 14.99
C ARG A 159 -14.23 -15.05 16.20
N GLY A 160 -13.12 -14.84 16.89
CA GLY A 160 -13.00 -13.90 18.01
C GLY A 160 -13.06 -12.43 17.56
N GLY A 161 -13.02 -12.17 16.25
CA GLY A 161 -13.09 -10.83 15.68
C GLY A 161 -11.74 -10.17 15.44
N GLY A 162 -10.67 -10.94 15.34
CA GLY A 162 -9.39 -10.42 14.87
C GLY A 162 -9.47 -9.85 13.46
N ASP A 163 -8.52 -8.99 13.07
CA ASP A 163 -8.55 -8.31 11.78
C ASP A 163 -7.51 -8.87 10.80
N ILE A 164 -6.34 -9.31 11.30
CA ILE A 164 -5.26 -9.84 10.47
C ILE A 164 -4.61 -11.05 11.14
N VAL A 165 -4.63 -12.19 10.46
CA VAL A 165 -3.78 -13.35 10.76
C VAL A 165 -2.60 -13.33 9.81
N LYS A 166 -1.39 -13.50 10.33
CA LYS A 166 -0.19 -13.74 9.52
C LYS A 166 0.46 -15.07 9.89
N ASP A 167 1.13 -15.70 8.95
CA ASP A 167 2.10 -16.77 9.28
C ASP A 167 3.19 -16.24 10.23
N ASP A 168 3.81 -17.08 11.04
CA ASP A 168 5.09 -16.73 11.66
C ASP A 168 6.20 -16.68 10.59
N GLN A 169 7.10 -15.69 10.68
CA GLN A 169 8.20 -15.53 9.71
C GLN A 169 9.17 -16.71 9.68
N ASN A 170 9.13 -17.59 10.69
CA ASN A 170 9.93 -18.82 10.71
C ASN A 170 9.24 -20.00 9.99
N LEU A 171 8.00 -19.84 9.49
CA LEU A 171 7.33 -20.78 8.59
C LEU A 171 7.84 -20.57 7.16
N ALA A 172 9.12 -20.88 6.95
CA ALA A 172 9.80 -20.82 5.67
C ALA A 172 9.93 -22.25 5.13
N ASP A 173 9.03 -22.61 4.22
CA ASP A 173 8.90 -23.96 3.69
C ASP A 173 9.11 -23.99 2.18
N ASP A 174 9.15 -25.20 1.60
CA ASP A 174 9.03 -25.35 0.15
C ASP A 174 7.66 -24.88 -0.36
N PHE A 175 7.58 -24.67 -1.68
CA PHE A 175 6.36 -24.12 -2.30
C PHE A 175 5.12 -25.00 -2.10
N GLU A 176 5.26 -26.33 -2.08
CA GLU A 176 4.13 -27.23 -1.85
C GLU A 176 3.60 -27.14 -0.43
N SER A 177 4.50 -27.04 0.55
CA SER A 177 4.14 -26.85 1.96
C SER A 177 3.57 -25.47 2.23
N PHE A 178 4.09 -24.44 1.58
CA PHE A 178 3.48 -23.10 1.56
C PHE A 178 2.02 -23.18 1.08
N LYS A 179 1.75 -23.80 -0.07
CA LYS A 179 0.38 -23.90 -0.61
C LYS A 179 -0.58 -24.63 0.33
N ARG A 180 -0.17 -25.79 0.87
CA ARG A 180 -1.04 -26.57 1.77
C ARG A 180 -1.42 -25.77 3.01
N ARG A 181 -0.43 -25.18 3.68
CA ARG A 181 -0.67 -24.35 4.87
C ARG A 181 -1.52 -23.14 4.54
N ALA A 182 -1.17 -22.42 3.47
CA ALA A 182 -1.84 -21.17 3.13
C ALA A 182 -3.32 -21.40 2.79
N LEU A 183 -3.65 -22.48 2.07
CA LEU A 183 -5.04 -22.86 1.81
C LEU A 183 -5.77 -23.22 3.11
N ALA A 184 -5.20 -24.08 3.95
CA ALA A 184 -5.86 -24.50 5.18
C ALA A 184 -6.18 -23.31 6.09
N ALA A 185 -5.24 -22.37 6.25
CA ALA A 185 -5.44 -21.17 7.05
C ALA A 185 -6.43 -20.18 6.40
N GLN A 186 -6.38 -20.01 5.07
CA GLN A 186 -7.33 -19.17 4.35
C GLN A 186 -8.76 -19.70 4.48
N ASP A 187 -8.97 -21.00 4.24
CA ASP A 187 -10.28 -21.65 4.32
C ASP A 187 -10.89 -21.47 5.73
N ALA A 188 -10.08 -21.66 6.78
CA ALA A 188 -10.51 -21.48 8.16
C ALA A 188 -10.88 -20.02 8.50
N VAL A 189 -10.17 -19.05 7.93
CA VAL A 189 -10.49 -17.62 8.08
C VAL A 189 -11.73 -17.23 7.30
N GLU A 190 -11.92 -17.76 6.10
CA GLU A 190 -13.12 -17.54 5.29
C GLU A 190 -14.38 -18.13 5.93
N GLU A 191 -14.29 -19.33 6.49
CA GLU A 191 -15.38 -19.95 7.26
C GLU A 191 -15.76 -19.07 8.46
N ALA A 192 -14.76 -18.59 9.21
CA ALA A 192 -14.98 -17.69 10.34
C ALA A 192 -15.60 -16.35 9.92
N ASN A 193 -15.16 -15.77 8.81
CA ASN A 193 -15.73 -14.56 8.24
C ASN A 193 -17.18 -14.76 7.81
N ALA A 194 -17.50 -15.87 7.15
CA ALA A 194 -18.86 -16.22 6.74
C ALA A 194 -19.79 -16.40 7.95
N ALA A 195 -19.31 -17.05 9.02
CA ALA A 195 -20.08 -17.28 10.24
C ALA A 195 -20.34 -16.00 11.05
N THR A 196 -19.42 -15.04 11.02
CA THR A 196 -19.49 -13.82 11.86
C THR A 196 -19.93 -12.56 11.12
N GLY A 197 -19.94 -12.59 9.77
CA GLY A 197 -20.13 -11.40 8.94
C GLY A 197 -18.96 -10.41 8.99
N ARG A 198 -17.81 -10.81 9.56
CA ARG A 198 -16.60 -9.99 9.68
C ARG A 198 -15.62 -10.26 8.53
N ARG A 199 -14.56 -9.45 8.46
CA ARG A 199 -13.49 -9.53 7.46
C ARG A 199 -12.11 -9.54 8.11
N CYS A 200 -11.73 -10.70 8.61
CA CYS A 200 -10.34 -10.99 8.97
C CYS A 200 -9.54 -11.34 7.70
N LEU A 201 -8.34 -10.79 7.57
CA LEU A 201 -7.41 -11.07 6.49
C LEU A 201 -6.42 -12.16 6.90
N TYR A 202 -6.01 -13.02 5.98
CA TYR A 202 -4.88 -13.93 6.18
C TYR A 202 -3.72 -13.60 5.23
N LEU A 203 -2.51 -13.51 5.78
CA LEU A 203 -1.28 -13.14 5.09
C LEU A 203 -0.24 -14.27 5.26
N PRO A 204 -0.10 -15.20 4.31
CA PRO A 204 0.91 -16.24 4.37
C PRO A 204 2.32 -15.65 4.18
N HIS A 205 3.33 -16.35 4.71
CA HIS A 205 4.72 -15.91 4.59
C HIS A 205 5.31 -16.33 3.24
N ALA A 206 5.51 -15.36 2.35
CA ALA A 206 6.18 -15.57 1.07
C ALA A 206 7.70 -15.55 1.28
N SER A 207 8.25 -16.70 1.67
CA SER A 207 9.69 -16.94 1.78
C SER A 207 10.04 -18.23 1.07
N ALA A 208 10.72 -18.10 -0.08
CA ALA A 208 11.11 -19.23 -0.90
C ALA A 208 12.44 -18.94 -1.61
N ARG A 209 12.95 -19.93 -2.36
CA ARG A 209 14.07 -19.71 -3.29
C ARG A 209 13.66 -18.69 -4.34
N PHE A 210 14.63 -18.02 -4.94
CA PHE A 210 14.38 -17.00 -5.98
C PHE A 210 13.39 -17.48 -7.06
N ALA A 211 13.57 -18.71 -7.58
CA ALA A 211 12.70 -19.29 -8.61
C ALA A 211 11.25 -19.57 -8.16
N ASP A 212 10.99 -19.64 -6.86
CA ASP A 212 9.69 -19.97 -6.29
C ASP A 212 9.01 -18.79 -5.58
N LEU A 213 9.74 -17.70 -5.31
CA LEU A 213 9.22 -16.57 -4.55
C LEU A 213 8.02 -15.93 -5.25
N GLU A 214 8.13 -15.68 -6.55
CA GLU A 214 7.03 -15.10 -7.34
C GLU A 214 5.81 -16.04 -7.40
N ARG A 215 6.04 -17.35 -7.43
CA ARG A 215 4.97 -18.36 -7.39
C ARG A 215 4.15 -18.27 -6.10
N CYS A 216 4.76 -17.88 -4.98
CA CYS A 216 4.02 -17.62 -3.73
C CYS A 216 3.06 -16.43 -3.87
N PHE A 217 3.49 -15.35 -4.52
CA PHE A 217 2.64 -14.17 -4.77
C PHE A 217 1.52 -14.50 -5.76
N GLU A 218 1.85 -15.15 -6.87
CA GLU A 218 0.87 -15.59 -7.87
C GLU A 218 -0.19 -16.49 -7.23
N PHE A 219 0.24 -17.48 -6.43
CA PHE A 219 -0.67 -18.37 -5.74
C PHE A 219 -1.59 -17.64 -4.77
N ALA A 220 -1.05 -16.75 -3.92
CA ALA A 220 -1.84 -15.98 -2.97
C ALA A 220 -2.88 -15.10 -3.69
N ALA A 221 -2.49 -14.43 -4.77
CA ALA A 221 -3.39 -13.61 -5.58
C ALA A 221 -4.48 -14.46 -6.26
N ALA A 222 -4.12 -15.59 -6.87
CA ALA A 222 -5.05 -16.49 -7.53
C ALA A 222 -6.08 -17.13 -6.58
N ARG A 223 -5.73 -17.25 -5.29
CA ARG A 223 -6.61 -17.76 -4.23
C ARG A 223 -7.37 -16.67 -3.48
N GLY A 224 -7.29 -15.42 -3.92
CA GLY A 224 -8.05 -14.32 -3.32
C GLY A 224 -7.56 -13.91 -1.93
N MET A 225 -6.36 -14.31 -1.52
CA MET A 225 -5.76 -13.84 -0.27
C MET A 225 -5.52 -12.33 -0.36
N ALA A 226 -5.70 -11.64 0.76
CA ALA A 226 -5.64 -10.17 0.78
C ALA A 226 -4.21 -9.62 0.74
N GLY A 227 -3.21 -10.44 1.10
CA GLY A 227 -1.83 -10.01 1.18
C GLY A 227 -0.86 -11.12 1.51
N VAL A 228 0.40 -10.75 1.74
CA VAL A 228 1.50 -11.64 2.11
C VAL A 228 2.36 -10.99 3.19
N LEU A 229 2.97 -11.83 4.02
CA LEU A 229 4.09 -11.46 4.88
C LEU A 229 5.39 -11.65 4.10
N VAL A 230 6.31 -10.70 4.18
CA VAL A 230 7.65 -10.79 3.60
C VAL A 230 8.68 -10.27 4.59
N CYS A 231 9.92 -10.78 4.55
CA CYS A 231 11.06 -10.23 5.28
C CYS A 231 11.92 -9.41 4.31
N PRO A 232 11.75 -8.08 4.17
CA PRO A 232 12.36 -7.32 3.07
C PRO A 232 13.88 -7.39 3.02
N MET A 233 14.55 -7.39 4.19
CA MET A 233 16.02 -7.48 4.24
C MET A 233 16.57 -8.88 3.93
N ILE A 234 15.74 -9.92 3.99
CA ILE A 234 16.13 -11.29 3.59
C ILE A 234 15.83 -11.48 2.10
N THR A 235 14.68 -10.98 1.64
CA THR A 235 14.21 -11.11 0.25
C THR A 235 14.91 -10.15 -0.72
N GLY A 236 15.36 -9.00 -0.23
CA GLY A 236 15.83 -7.87 -1.02
C GLY A 236 14.71 -6.84 -1.26
N LEU A 237 15.01 -5.56 -1.02
CA LEU A 237 14.06 -4.44 -1.17
C LEU A 237 13.62 -4.25 -2.62
N GLU A 238 14.53 -4.43 -3.58
CA GLU A 238 14.22 -4.33 -5.01
C GLU A 238 13.27 -5.44 -5.46
N THR A 239 13.57 -6.69 -5.08
CA THR A 239 12.70 -7.84 -5.35
C THR A 239 11.30 -7.64 -4.77
N LEU A 240 11.20 -7.11 -3.55
CA LEU A 240 9.92 -6.80 -2.94
C LEU A 240 9.18 -5.68 -3.68
N ARG A 241 9.89 -4.61 -4.07
CA ARG A 241 9.32 -3.49 -4.84
C ARG A 241 8.65 -3.97 -6.11
N ASP A 242 9.34 -4.81 -6.87
CA ASP A 242 8.84 -5.37 -8.13
C ASP A 242 7.59 -6.25 -7.90
N LEU A 243 7.67 -7.20 -6.96
CA LEU A 243 6.54 -8.08 -6.64
C LEU A 243 5.32 -7.32 -6.10
N ALA A 244 5.53 -6.34 -5.22
CA ALA A 244 4.46 -5.51 -4.66
C ALA A 244 3.75 -4.65 -5.72
N ALA A 245 4.46 -4.23 -6.78
CA ALA A 245 3.88 -3.47 -7.87
C ALA A 245 3.05 -4.35 -8.84
N ARG A 246 3.45 -5.61 -9.04
CA ARG A 246 2.84 -6.52 -10.02
C ARG A 246 1.61 -7.26 -9.50
N TYR A 247 1.56 -7.56 -8.21
CA TYR A 247 0.48 -8.35 -7.63
C TYR A 247 -0.48 -7.50 -6.79
N PRO A 248 -1.81 -7.76 -6.85
CA PRO A 248 -2.80 -7.01 -6.09
C PRO A 248 -2.88 -7.47 -4.61
N LEU A 249 -1.73 -7.57 -3.95
CA LEU A 249 -1.58 -8.10 -2.59
C LEU A 249 -1.07 -7.02 -1.65
N ALA A 250 -1.64 -6.94 -0.44
CA ALA A 250 -1.05 -6.14 0.61
C ALA A 250 0.25 -6.77 1.11
N VAL A 251 1.27 -5.97 1.38
CA VAL A 251 2.56 -6.41 1.91
C VAL A 251 2.67 -6.04 3.38
N MET A 252 2.81 -7.06 4.23
CA MET A 252 3.22 -6.88 5.63
C MET A 252 4.71 -7.19 5.74
N ALA A 253 5.51 -6.15 5.99
CA ALA A 253 6.96 -6.24 6.11
C ALA A 253 7.38 -6.65 7.52
N HIS A 254 8.15 -7.74 7.63
CA HIS A 254 8.72 -8.23 8.88
C HIS A 254 10.16 -7.70 9.06
N PRO A 255 10.57 -7.32 10.29
CA PRO A 255 11.88 -6.72 10.55
C PRO A 255 13.01 -7.76 10.67
N ALA A 256 12.90 -8.95 10.07
CA ALA A 256 13.96 -9.96 10.21
C ALA A 256 15.24 -9.46 9.52
N LEU A 257 16.40 -9.79 10.09
CA LEU A 257 17.74 -9.35 9.64
C LEU A 257 18.02 -7.83 9.75
N THR A 258 17.16 -7.05 10.40
CA THR A 258 17.33 -5.59 10.49
C THR A 258 18.16 -5.13 11.70
N SER A 259 18.48 -6.03 12.65
CA SER A 259 19.24 -5.68 13.86
C SER A 259 20.71 -5.38 13.63
N VAL A 260 21.22 -5.64 12.42
CA VAL A 260 22.57 -5.24 11.99
C VAL A 260 22.69 -3.70 11.95
N GLU A 261 21.56 -2.99 11.81
CA GLU A 261 21.50 -1.54 11.62
C GLU A 261 21.08 -0.75 12.87
N GLY A 262 20.53 -1.40 13.92
CA GLY A 262 19.71 -0.71 14.93
C GLY A 262 20.17 -0.80 16.39
N ARG A 263 21.23 -1.55 16.74
CA ARG A 263 21.61 -1.78 18.15
C ARG A 263 22.57 -0.74 18.73
N ASP A 264 23.41 -0.15 17.88
CA ASP A 264 24.35 0.88 18.27
C ASP A 264 23.89 2.19 17.64
N ALA A 265 23.44 3.13 18.47
CA ALA A 265 22.91 4.41 18.01
C ALA A 265 23.95 5.28 17.27
N SER A 266 25.22 4.88 17.27
CA SER A 266 26.31 5.51 16.52
C SER A 266 26.52 4.96 15.10
N ARG A 267 25.84 3.87 14.70
CA ARG A 267 26.02 3.29 13.36
C ARG A 267 24.73 2.77 12.71
N GLY A 268 24.79 2.54 11.40
CA GLY A 268 23.73 1.87 10.64
C GLY A 268 22.63 2.79 10.10
N LEU A 269 21.44 2.23 9.91
CA LEU A 269 20.24 2.96 9.49
C LEU A 269 19.33 3.26 10.68
N ALA A 270 18.84 4.50 10.81
CA ALA A 270 17.80 4.81 11.79
C ALA A 270 16.50 4.04 11.50
N PRO A 271 15.76 3.57 12.53
CA PRO A 271 14.53 2.82 12.36
C PRO A 271 13.47 3.51 11.48
N GLY A 272 13.34 4.84 11.59
CA GLY A 272 12.45 5.63 10.74
C GLY A 272 12.82 5.59 9.27
N VAL A 273 14.12 5.58 8.94
CA VAL A 273 14.61 5.42 7.58
C VAL A 273 14.33 4.00 7.08
N LEU A 274 14.75 2.98 7.82
CA LEU A 274 14.68 1.59 7.36
C LEU A 274 13.24 1.04 7.35
N TRP A 275 12.59 0.99 8.51
CA TRP A 275 11.26 0.40 8.64
C TRP A 275 10.14 1.35 8.26
N GLY A 276 10.41 2.65 8.24
CA GLY A 276 9.48 3.65 7.75
C GLY A 276 9.63 3.87 6.26
N THR A 277 10.58 4.73 5.88
CA THR A 277 10.71 5.22 4.51
C THR A 277 11.08 4.13 3.50
N LEU A 278 12.13 3.35 3.73
CA LEU A 278 12.61 2.35 2.76
C LEU A 278 11.61 1.19 2.58
N PHE A 279 11.03 0.67 3.66
CA PHE A 279 10.02 -0.39 3.55
C PHE A 279 8.75 0.12 2.84
N ARG A 280 8.33 1.36 3.10
CA ARG A 280 7.19 1.99 2.39
C ARG A 280 7.48 2.16 0.90
N LEU A 281 8.68 2.62 0.53
CA LEU A 281 9.12 2.72 -0.87
C LEU A 281 9.12 1.36 -1.57
N ALA A 282 9.48 0.29 -0.84
CA ALA A 282 9.45 -1.09 -1.34
C ALA A 282 8.04 -1.68 -1.45
N GLY A 283 7.00 -0.94 -1.07
CA GLY A 283 5.61 -1.36 -1.22
C GLY A 283 4.94 -1.92 0.04
N ALA A 284 5.57 -1.78 1.22
CA ALA A 284 4.97 -2.27 2.46
C ALA A 284 3.73 -1.46 2.87
N ASP A 285 2.56 -2.08 2.91
CA ASP A 285 1.32 -1.51 3.46
C ASP A 285 1.31 -1.50 4.98
N VAL A 286 2.00 -2.48 5.58
CA VAL A 286 2.20 -2.59 7.03
C VAL A 286 3.67 -2.85 7.31
N SER A 287 4.27 -2.15 8.26
CA SER A 287 5.65 -2.36 8.69
C SER A 287 5.72 -2.78 10.15
N ILE A 288 6.15 -4.02 10.40
CA ILE A 288 6.31 -4.57 11.74
C ILE A 288 7.63 -4.10 12.33
N PHE A 289 7.60 -3.67 13.59
CA PHE A 289 8.81 -3.33 14.33
C PHE A 289 8.71 -3.71 15.82
N PRO A 290 9.83 -3.95 16.50
CA PRO A 290 9.83 -4.23 17.93
C PRO A 290 9.41 -2.99 18.74
N HIS A 291 8.51 -3.17 19.68
CA HIS A 291 8.04 -2.11 20.56
C HIS A 291 8.83 -2.06 21.89
N PRO A 292 9.08 -0.87 22.45
CA PRO A 292 9.67 -0.67 23.79
C PRO A 292 8.96 -1.45 24.91
N GLY A 293 9.72 -1.81 25.95
CA GLY A 293 9.24 -2.60 27.08
C GLY A 293 8.99 -4.08 26.77
N GLY A 294 9.31 -4.52 25.55
CA GLY A 294 9.32 -5.93 25.16
C GLY A 294 10.69 -6.59 25.35
N ARG A 295 10.93 -7.66 24.57
CA ARG A 295 12.18 -8.43 24.58
C ARG A 295 13.37 -7.71 23.92
N PHE A 296 13.13 -6.61 23.21
CA PHE A 296 14.10 -5.97 22.35
C PHE A 296 14.36 -4.52 22.78
N PRO A 297 15.61 -4.03 22.70
CA PRO A 297 16.02 -2.75 23.29
C PRO A 297 15.72 -1.56 22.38
N PHE A 298 14.45 -1.37 21.96
CA PHE A 298 14.01 -0.22 21.17
C PHE A 298 13.32 0.81 22.05
N SER A 299 13.45 2.09 21.71
CA SER A 299 12.86 3.19 22.47
C SER A 299 11.46 3.57 21.97
N HIS A 300 10.71 4.33 22.78
CA HIS A 300 9.47 4.96 22.32
C HIS A 300 9.71 5.94 21.17
N ALA A 301 10.83 6.66 21.20
CA ALA A 301 11.21 7.60 20.14
C ALA A 301 11.41 6.88 18.80
N ASP A 302 12.05 5.69 18.79
CA ASP A 302 12.17 4.87 17.58
C ASP A 302 10.80 4.50 17.03
N GLY A 303 9.91 3.99 17.90
CA GLY A 303 8.53 3.65 17.55
C GLY A 303 7.77 4.81 16.91
N GLN A 304 7.90 6.02 17.47
CA GLN A 304 7.27 7.22 16.94
C GLN A 304 7.87 7.69 15.62
N ALA A 305 9.20 7.62 15.48
CA ALA A 305 9.89 7.96 14.23
C ALA A 305 9.46 7.05 13.08
N ILE A 306 9.31 5.74 13.33
CA ILE A 306 8.80 4.78 12.34
C ILE A 306 7.36 5.12 11.97
N ALA A 307 6.48 5.33 12.96
CA ALA A 307 5.09 5.66 12.71
C ALA A 307 4.93 6.98 11.93
N ALA A 308 5.74 7.99 12.23
CA ALA A 308 5.77 9.26 11.50
C ALA A 308 6.19 9.05 10.04
N ALA A 309 7.29 8.34 9.78
CA ALA A 309 7.79 8.08 8.43
C ALA A 309 6.81 7.26 7.57
N LEU A 310 6.09 6.31 8.17
CA LEU A 310 5.06 5.52 7.46
C LEU A 310 3.84 6.36 7.06
N ARG A 311 3.51 7.42 7.82
CA ARG A 311 2.27 8.19 7.66
C ARG A 311 2.44 9.55 6.99
N ALA A 312 3.61 10.16 7.12
CA ALA A 312 3.88 11.50 6.58
C ALA A 312 3.69 11.53 5.05
N PRO A 313 3.34 12.69 4.47
CA PRO A 313 3.37 12.86 3.02
C PRO A 313 4.74 12.48 2.44
N LEU A 314 4.75 11.67 1.38
CA LEU A 314 5.96 11.24 0.68
C LEU A 314 5.63 11.12 -0.81
N GLY A 315 5.66 12.26 -1.51
CA GLY A 315 5.15 12.37 -2.88
C GLY A 315 3.70 11.88 -2.99
N ARG A 316 3.42 11.08 -4.03
CA ARG A 316 2.10 10.44 -4.26
C ARG A 316 1.89 9.11 -3.52
N LEU A 317 2.85 8.66 -2.71
CA LEU A 317 2.80 7.32 -2.11
C LEU A 317 1.78 7.24 -0.97
N ALA A 318 0.97 6.19 -0.98
CA ALA A 318 0.01 5.94 0.10
C ALA A 318 0.73 5.81 1.46
N ALA A 319 0.08 6.30 2.53
CA ALA A 319 0.53 6.07 3.90
C ALA A 319 0.45 4.58 4.24
N ALA A 320 1.38 4.07 5.03
CA ALA A 320 1.42 2.70 5.52
C ALA A 320 1.09 2.64 7.03
N LEU A 321 0.74 1.46 7.54
CA LEU A 321 0.42 1.27 8.96
C LEU A 321 1.66 0.80 9.75
N PRO A 322 2.02 1.48 10.85
CA PRO A 322 2.95 0.94 11.84
C PRO A 322 2.34 -0.29 12.54
N ALA A 323 3.13 -1.34 12.69
CA ALA A 323 2.76 -2.54 13.42
C ALA A 323 3.72 -2.82 14.59
N PRO A 324 3.56 -2.13 15.74
CA PRO A 324 4.36 -2.42 16.93
C PRO A 324 4.13 -3.87 17.38
N ALA A 325 5.22 -4.58 17.64
CA ALA A 325 5.21 -5.99 18.01
C ALA A 325 6.19 -6.32 19.14
N GLY A 326 5.89 -7.39 19.89
CA GLY A 326 6.72 -7.86 21.01
C GLY A 326 6.42 -7.14 22.32
N GLY A 327 6.17 -7.91 23.38
CA GLY A 327 5.74 -7.36 24.67
C GLY A 327 4.31 -6.78 24.68
N MET A 328 3.52 -7.04 23.64
CA MET A 328 2.10 -6.69 23.55
C MET A 328 1.31 -7.59 24.51
N ASN A 329 0.67 -7.03 25.52
CA ASN A 329 -0.24 -7.72 26.44
C ASN A 329 -1.50 -6.86 26.66
N LEU A 330 -2.51 -7.43 27.36
CA LEU A 330 -3.81 -6.77 27.52
C LEU A 330 -3.72 -5.44 28.29
N GLU A 331 -2.86 -5.37 29.31
CA GLU A 331 -2.68 -4.19 30.16
C GLU A 331 -2.09 -3.00 29.42
N ARG A 332 -1.33 -3.25 28.34
CA ARG A 332 -0.68 -2.21 27.53
C ARG A 332 -1.55 -1.66 26.41
N VAL A 333 -2.74 -2.22 26.19
CA VAL A 333 -3.66 -1.74 25.13
C VAL A 333 -3.92 -0.22 25.21
N PRO A 334 -4.23 0.38 26.38
CA PRO A 334 -4.43 1.83 26.49
C PRO A 334 -3.20 2.65 26.05
N GLU A 335 -2.01 2.26 26.52
CA GLU A 335 -0.74 2.89 26.18
C GLU A 335 -0.48 2.84 24.66
N LEU A 336 -0.68 1.67 24.05
CA LEU A 336 -0.45 1.44 22.62
C LEU A 336 -1.43 2.21 21.74
N CYS A 337 -2.71 2.21 22.11
CA CYS A 337 -3.74 2.98 21.42
C CYS A 337 -3.45 4.49 21.51
N ALA A 338 -3.01 4.99 22.67
CA ALA A 338 -2.62 6.39 22.83
C ALA A 338 -1.35 6.73 22.02
N ALA A 339 -0.35 5.85 22.04
CA ALA A 339 0.93 6.09 21.40
C ALA A 339 0.85 6.09 19.87
N TYR A 340 0.07 5.17 19.28
CA TYR A 340 0.02 5.03 17.83
C TYR A 340 -1.28 5.54 17.20
N GLY A 341 -2.33 5.77 17.99
CA GLY A 341 -3.64 6.15 17.47
C GLY A 341 -4.27 5.04 16.62
N ASN A 342 -5.37 5.37 15.94
CA ASN A 342 -6.14 4.36 15.20
C ASN A 342 -5.37 3.76 14.04
N ASP A 343 -4.57 4.51 13.29
CA ASP A 343 -3.90 4.01 12.08
C ASP A 343 -2.65 3.17 12.39
N ALA A 344 -2.84 2.09 13.14
CA ALA A 344 -1.81 1.12 13.51
C ALA A 344 -2.36 -0.31 13.49
N VAL A 345 -1.44 -1.28 13.50
CA VAL A 345 -1.75 -2.70 13.68
C VAL A 345 -1.11 -3.19 14.97
N LEU A 346 -1.90 -3.52 15.98
CA LEU A 346 -1.38 -4.11 17.22
C LEU A 346 -1.14 -5.60 17.00
N LEU A 347 0.12 -5.99 16.82
CA LEU A 347 0.50 -7.37 16.57
C LEU A 347 0.75 -8.12 17.88
N VAL A 348 -0.25 -8.86 18.34
CA VAL A 348 -0.19 -9.65 19.56
C VAL A 348 0.35 -11.04 19.25
N GLY A 349 1.35 -11.47 20.04
CA GLY A 349 1.97 -12.79 19.92
C GLY A 349 1.58 -13.72 21.06
N GLY A 350 2.58 -14.21 21.79
CA GLY A 350 2.40 -15.18 22.88
C GLY A 350 1.42 -14.77 23.97
N ALA A 351 1.24 -13.47 24.22
CA ALA A 351 0.28 -12.98 25.22
C ALA A 351 -1.17 -13.32 24.88
N LEU A 352 -1.52 -13.43 23.59
CA LEU A 352 -2.85 -13.87 23.17
C LEU A 352 -3.10 -15.31 23.64
N PHE A 353 -2.14 -16.20 23.38
CA PHE A 353 -2.24 -17.62 23.72
C PHE A 353 -2.10 -17.92 25.22
N GLY A 354 -1.48 -16.99 25.97
CA GLY A 354 -1.36 -17.09 27.42
C GLY A 354 -2.55 -16.50 28.19
N LEU A 355 -3.39 -15.69 27.54
CA LEU A 355 -4.51 -15.01 28.19
C LEU A 355 -5.69 -15.94 28.45
N ASP A 356 -5.96 -16.85 27.52
CA ASP A 356 -7.02 -17.85 27.63
C ASP A 356 -6.68 -19.07 26.75
N ALA A 357 -7.17 -20.25 27.14
CA ALA A 357 -7.03 -21.45 26.33
C ALA A 357 -7.87 -21.37 25.05
N ASP A 358 -9.01 -20.66 25.10
CA ASP A 358 -9.80 -20.35 23.91
C ASP A 358 -9.34 -19.03 23.29
N VAL A 359 -8.71 -19.15 22.13
CA VAL A 359 -8.21 -18.01 21.33
C VAL A 359 -9.35 -17.07 20.92
N THR A 360 -10.57 -17.59 20.75
CA THR A 360 -11.75 -16.78 20.45
C THR A 360 -12.01 -15.79 21.59
N VAL A 361 -12.03 -16.29 22.82
CA VAL A 361 -12.23 -15.50 24.05
C VAL A 361 -11.07 -14.53 24.28
N ALA A 362 -9.83 -15.00 24.12
CA ALA A 362 -8.66 -14.15 24.24
C ALA A 362 -8.69 -12.97 23.26
N THR A 363 -9.10 -13.23 22.01
CA THR A 363 -9.23 -12.18 20.98
C THR A 363 -10.30 -11.17 21.34
N GLN A 364 -11.46 -11.63 21.81
CA GLN A 364 -12.55 -10.75 22.25
C GLN A 364 -12.10 -9.83 23.40
N ARG A 365 -11.36 -10.36 24.38
CA ARG A 365 -10.82 -9.55 25.48
C ARG A 365 -9.89 -8.42 24.99
N PHE A 366 -9.01 -8.70 24.02
CA PHE A 366 -8.18 -7.67 23.42
C PHE A 366 -9.02 -6.60 22.70
N LEU A 367 -10.02 -7.02 21.93
CA LEU A 367 -10.93 -6.08 21.25
C LEU A 367 -11.71 -5.23 22.25
N ASP A 368 -12.21 -5.82 23.34
CA ASP A 368 -12.96 -5.10 24.36
C ASP A 368 -12.07 -4.07 25.08
N ALA A 369 -10.82 -4.43 25.38
CA ALA A 369 -9.83 -3.48 25.90
C ALA A 369 -9.54 -2.34 24.91
N MET A 370 -9.45 -2.65 23.62
CA MET A 370 -9.26 -1.63 22.58
C MET A 370 -10.49 -0.71 22.48
N ARG A 371 -11.70 -1.26 22.49
CA ARG A 371 -12.98 -0.51 22.47
C ARG A 371 -13.24 0.31 23.72
N ALA A 372 -12.67 -0.08 24.86
CA ALA A 372 -12.78 0.71 26.09
C ALA A 372 -12.03 2.04 25.97
N VAL A 373 -10.97 2.09 25.15
CA VAL A 373 -10.12 3.27 24.95
C VAL A 373 -10.28 3.91 23.57
N THR A 374 -10.97 3.24 22.65
CA THR A 374 -11.29 3.73 21.30
C THR A 374 -12.80 3.79 21.13
N GLY A 375 -13.32 4.85 20.51
CA GLY A 375 -14.76 5.02 20.30
C GLY A 375 -15.32 4.14 19.18
N GLU A 376 -14.88 2.87 19.04
CA GLU A 376 -15.22 2.01 17.89
C GLU A 376 -16.73 1.96 17.67
N ARG A 377 -17.18 2.47 16.52
CA ARG A 377 -18.48 2.15 15.95
C ARG A 377 -18.25 1.16 14.83
N LEU A 378 -18.65 -0.09 15.04
CA LEU A 378 -18.74 -1.03 13.92
C LEU A 378 -19.79 -0.46 12.97
N ALA A 379 -19.40 -0.16 11.73
CA ALA A 379 -20.40 -0.06 10.68
C ALA A 379 -21.20 -1.36 10.73
N ALA A 380 -22.53 -1.28 10.82
CA ALA A 380 -23.36 -2.46 10.70
C ALA A 380 -22.88 -3.20 9.44
N PRO A 381 -22.62 -4.52 9.52
CA PRO A 381 -22.30 -5.27 8.32
C PRO A 381 -23.36 -4.86 7.30
N ALA A 382 -22.95 -4.36 6.13
CA ALA A 382 -23.85 -4.46 5.00
C ALA A 382 -24.18 -5.95 4.97
N ALA A 383 -25.43 -6.31 5.23
CA ALA A 383 -25.84 -7.70 5.30
C ALA A 383 -25.18 -8.40 4.13
N PRO A 384 -24.53 -9.57 4.32
CA PRO A 384 -24.13 -10.37 3.18
C PRO A 384 -25.38 -10.48 2.35
N GLY A 385 -25.40 -9.81 1.18
CA GLY A 385 -26.54 -9.93 0.29
C GLY A 385 -26.72 -11.42 0.12
N ALA A 386 -27.92 -11.92 0.42
CA ALA A 386 -28.26 -13.33 0.17
C ALA A 386 -27.63 -13.69 -1.18
N PRO A 387 -26.94 -14.85 -1.31
CA PRO A 387 -26.16 -15.18 -2.50
C PRO A 387 -27.00 -14.79 -3.72
N ALA A 388 -26.54 -13.76 -4.43
CA ALA A 388 -27.35 -13.15 -5.46
C ALA A 388 -27.64 -14.25 -6.47
N ARG A 389 -28.90 -14.70 -6.54
CA ARG A 389 -29.31 -15.60 -7.61
C ARG A 389 -29.08 -14.80 -8.89
N GLY A 390 -28.24 -15.34 -9.77
CA GLY A 390 -28.10 -14.78 -11.11
C GLY A 390 -29.47 -14.63 -11.75
N TYR A 391 -29.68 -13.54 -12.47
CA TYR A 391 -30.92 -13.26 -13.17
C TYR A 391 -30.63 -13.06 -14.66
N HIS A 392 -31.65 -13.25 -15.48
CA HIS A 392 -31.60 -12.99 -16.91
C HIS A 392 -32.45 -11.77 -17.23
N LEU A 393 -31.85 -10.76 -17.87
CA LEU A 393 -32.56 -9.59 -18.37
C LEU A 393 -32.75 -9.72 -19.88
N ALA A 394 -33.97 -10.08 -20.31
CA ALA A 394 -34.32 -10.05 -21.72
C ALA A 394 -34.52 -8.60 -22.17
N ALA A 395 -33.84 -8.20 -23.25
CA ALA A 395 -34.04 -6.89 -23.87
C ALA A 395 -35.37 -6.88 -24.66
N GLY A 396 -36.21 -5.89 -24.40
CA GLY A 396 -37.36 -5.56 -25.24
C GLY A 396 -36.95 -4.85 -26.53
N ALA A 397 -37.91 -4.66 -27.45
CA ALA A 397 -37.69 -4.09 -28.78
C ALA A 397 -37.05 -2.68 -28.77
N ASP A 398 -37.29 -1.88 -27.72
CA ASP A 398 -36.75 -0.52 -27.56
C ASP A 398 -35.67 -0.41 -26.48
N PHE A 399 -34.92 -1.49 -26.24
CA PHE A 399 -33.89 -1.55 -25.20
C PHE A 399 -34.47 -1.13 -23.84
N ASN A 400 -35.58 -1.77 -23.49
CA ASN A 400 -36.20 -1.75 -22.17
C ASN A 400 -36.01 -3.12 -21.54
N TRP A 401 -35.76 -3.16 -20.24
CA TRP A 401 -35.64 -4.41 -19.49
C TRP A 401 -36.63 -4.40 -18.33
N ALA A 402 -37.34 -5.51 -18.14
CA ALA A 402 -38.30 -5.63 -17.05
C ALA A 402 -37.60 -5.40 -15.70
N GLY A 403 -38.17 -4.50 -14.88
CA GLY A 403 -37.60 -4.14 -13.58
C GLY A 403 -36.34 -3.26 -13.64
N ARG A 404 -36.07 -2.60 -14.78
CA ARG A 404 -34.99 -1.63 -14.95
C ARG A 404 -35.54 -0.33 -15.53
N GLU A 405 -35.82 0.62 -14.66
CA GLU A 405 -36.37 1.91 -15.04
C GLU A 405 -35.29 2.86 -15.54
N SER A 406 -35.69 3.83 -16.37
CA SER A 406 -34.82 4.92 -16.78
C SER A 406 -34.55 5.84 -15.59
N SER A 407 -33.28 6.16 -15.38
CA SER A 407 -32.82 7.12 -14.38
C SER A 407 -32.37 8.42 -15.05
N PRO A 408 -32.46 9.57 -14.36
CA PRO A 408 -31.89 10.82 -14.87
C PRO A 408 -30.39 10.67 -15.14
N TYR A 409 -29.91 11.19 -16.28
CA TYR A 409 -28.49 11.13 -16.63
C TYR A 409 -27.63 11.87 -15.61
N LYS A 410 -27.89 13.17 -15.41
CA LYS A 410 -27.24 14.07 -14.45
C LYS A 410 -28.20 15.19 -14.04
N ASP A 411 -27.88 15.89 -12.96
CA ASP A 411 -28.52 17.17 -12.63
C ASP A 411 -28.02 18.24 -13.61
N ALA A 412 -28.94 18.99 -14.21
CA ALA A 412 -28.64 19.94 -15.29
C ALA A 412 -27.76 21.15 -14.86
N ALA A 413 -27.46 21.26 -13.57
CA ALA A 413 -26.68 22.36 -13.00
C ALA A 413 -25.15 22.20 -13.16
N ASP A 414 -24.65 20.97 -13.33
CA ASP A 414 -23.21 20.70 -13.24
C ASP A 414 -22.51 20.61 -14.60
N LEU A 415 -23.15 20.02 -15.61
CA LEU A 415 -22.57 19.75 -16.94
C LEU A 415 -23.67 19.77 -18.01
N ALA A 416 -23.36 20.35 -19.18
CA ALA A 416 -24.29 20.39 -20.31
C ALA A 416 -24.40 19.02 -21.01
N PHE A 417 -25.62 18.54 -21.19
CA PHE A 417 -25.95 17.34 -21.98
C PHE A 417 -27.35 17.52 -22.60
N ARG A 418 -27.68 16.73 -23.63
CA ARG A 418 -28.99 16.81 -24.29
C ARG A 418 -29.49 15.43 -24.71
N GLY A 419 -30.76 15.14 -24.40
CA GLY A 419 -31.48 13.98 -24.94
C GLY A 419 -30.85 12.64 -24.56
N VAL A 420 -30.34 12.51 -23.33
CA VAL A 420 -29.69 11.28 -22.84
C VAL A 420 -30.60 10.55 -21.87
N ARG A 421 -30.91 9.30 -22.21
CA ARG A 421 -31.58 8.32 -21.37
C ARG A 421 -30.55 7.36 -20.79
N ARG A 422 -30.66 7.00 -19.51
CA ARG A 422 -29.76 6.05 -18.83
C ARG A 422 -30.56 4.98 -18.10
N VAL A 423 -30.22 3.72 -18.34
CA VAL A 423 -30.76 2.56 -17.63
C VAL A 423 -29.61 1.82 -16.94
N GLU A 424 -29.67 1.72 -15.61
CA GLU A 424 -28.71 0.93 -14.82
C GLU A 424 -29.12 -0.55 -14.90
N LEU A 425 -28.30 -1.44 -15.48
CA LEU A 425 -28.67 -2.84 -15.71
C LEU A 425 -28.18 -3.78 -14.61
N VAL A 426 -26.91 -3.65 -14.22
CA VAL A 426 -26.24 -4.48 -13.20
C VAL A 426 -25.38 -3.58 -12.32
N GLY A 427 -25.35 -3.84 -11.01
CA GLY A 427 -24.45 -3.19 -10.04
C GLY A 427 -25.15 -2.19 -9.13
N LYS A 428 -26.29 -1.60 -9.56
CA LYS A 428 -27.10 -0.67 -8.75
C LYS A 428 -28.38 -1.28 -8.16
N HIS A 429 -28.63 -2.57 -8.33
CA HIS A 429 -29.83 -3.25 -7.81
C HIS A 429 -29.52 -4.25 -6.70
N GLY A 430 -28.42 -4.03 -5.98
CA GLY A 430 -27.99 -4.85 -4.85
C GLY A 430 -27.08 -6.02 -5.22
N GLU A 431 -26.61 -6.09 -6.47
CA GLU A 431 -25.65 -7.10 -6.89
C GLU A 431 -24.28 -6.88 -6.25
N PRO A 432 -23.57 -7.93 -5.80
CA PRO A 432 -22.21 -7.84 -5.29
C PRO A 432 -21.19 -7.74 -6.44
N SER A 433 -21.42 -6.83 -7.39
CA SER A 433 -20.56 -6.63 -8.56
C SER A 433 -19.44 -5.63 -8.28
N ARG A 434 -18.25 -5.86 -8.85
CA ARG A 434 -17.16 -4.87 -8.86
C ARG A 434 -17.36 -3.79 -9.92
N THR A 435 -18.24 -4.02 -10.88
CA THR A 435 -18.54 -3.14 -12.01
C THR A 435 -20.03 -2.87 -12.14
N ASP A 436 -20.38 -1.70 -12.66
CA ASP A 436 -21.73 -1.37 -13.08
C ASP A 436 -21.83 -1.54 -14.60
N LEU A 437 -22.88 -2.23 -15.09
CA LEU A 437 -23.26 -2.24 -16.50
C LEU A 437 -24.46 -1.33 -16.69
N ARG A 438 -24.35 -0.40 -17.63
CA ARG A 438 -25.37 0.60 -17.94
C ARG A 438 -25.66 0.62 -19.42
N TYR A 439 -26.91 0.89 -19.78
CA TYR A 439 -27.29 1.24 -21.13
C TYR A 439 -27.60 2.74 -21.19
N PHE A 440 -27.10 3.39 -22.23
CA PHE A 440 -27.41 4.77 -22.55
C PHE A 440 -28.05 4.83 -23.93
N GLU A 441 -28.97 5.77 -24.10
CA GLU A 441 -29.56 6.09 -25.38
C GLU A 441 -29.56 7.60 -25.56
N VAL A 442 -29.06 8.05 -26.70
CA VAL A 442 -28.93 9.45 -27.07
C VAL A 442 -29.87 9.70 -28.24
N GLU A 443 -30.83 10.59 -28.05
CA GLU A 443 -31.80 10.99 -29.09
C GLU A 443 -31.11 11.63 -30.30
N PRO A 444 -31.75 11.68 -31.48
CA PRO A 444 -31.22 12.42 -32.64
C PRO A 444 -30.81 13.86 -32.28
N GLY A 445 -29.56 14.21 -32.57
CA GLY A 445 -28.95 15.48 -32.18
C GLY A 445 -28.57 15.58 -30.70
N GLY A 446 -28.78 14.56 -29.87
CA GLY A 446 -28.37 14.54 -28.46
C GLY A 446 -26.86 14.37 -28.27
N TYR A 447 -26.41 14.59 -27.04
CA TYR A 447 -25.02 14.40 -26.62
C TYR A 447 -24.90 14.19 -25.12
N SER A 448 -23.94 13.36 -24.71
CA SER A 448 -23.49 13.25 -23.31
C SER A 448 -22.71 14.50 -22.90
N SER A 449 -22.43 14.68 -21.61
CA SER A 449 -21.51 15.73 -21.20
C SER A 449 -20.10 15.44 -21.72
N LEU A 450 -19.35 16.51 -22.04
CA LEU A 450 -17.92 16.45 -22.28
C LEU A 450 -17.21 16.49 -20.92
N GLU A 451 -16.52 15.41 -20.57
CA GLU A 451 -15.93 15.24 -19.24
C GLU A 451 -14.69 14.35 -19.24
N ARG A 452 -13.97 14.35 -18.12
CA ARG A 452 -12.88 13.41 -17.82
C ARG A 452 -12.93 12.99 -16.34
N HIS A 453 -12.37 11.84 -16.01
CA HIS A 453 -12.31 11.32 -14.64
C HIS A 453 -11.35 10.13 -14.56
N VAL A 454 -10.99 9.71 -13.35
CA VAL A 454 -9.99 8.68 -13.08
C VAL A 454 -10.45 7.28 -13.49
N HIS A 455 -11.73 6.93 -13.33
CA HIS A 455 -12.21 5.64 -13.83
C HIS A 455 -12.24 5.57 -15.36
N GLY A 456 -11.93 4.41 -15.94
CA GLY A 456 -12.07 4.18 -17.38
C GLY A 456 -13.46 3.67 -17.78
N HIS A 457 -13.75 3.68 -19.08
CA HIS A 457 -15.00 3.11 -19.62
C HIS A 457 -14.73 2.10 -20.72
N ILE A 458 -15.47 1.00 -20.70
CA ILE A 458 -15.68 0.16 -21.87
C ILE A 458 -17.05 0.50 -22.44
N VAL A 459 -17.08 1.01 -23.67
CA VAL A 459 -18.31 1.38 -24.38
C VAL A 459 -18.53 0.41 -25.53
N ILE A 460 -19.74 -0.11 -25.68
CA ILE A 460 -20.11 -1.05 -26.74
C ILE A 460 -21.36 -0.51 -27.45
N GLY A 461 -21.26 -0.22 -28.75
CA GLY A 461 -22.41 0.22 -29.53
C GLY A 461 -23.49 -0.86 -29.60
N ALA A 462 -24.76 -0.47 -29.41
CA ALA A 462 -25.86 -1.41 -29.26
C ALA A 462 -27.06 -1.10 -30.16
N ARG A 463 -27.30 0.17 -30.48
CA ARG A 463 -28.40 0.62 -31.35
C ARG A 463 -27.96 1.79 -32.22
N GLY A 464 -28.31 1.77 -33.50
CA GLY A 464 -28.02 2.87 -34.41
C GLY A 464 -26.52 3.13 -34.56
N SER A 465 -26.15 4.38 -34.73
CA SER A 465 -24.76 4.82 -34.87
C SER A 465 -24.55 6.16 -34.17
N GLY A 466 -23.43 6.31 -33.50
CA GLY A 466 -23.03 7.55 -32.84
C GLY A 466 -21.60 7.95 -33.15
N VAL A 467 -21.13 8.98 -32.45
CA VAL A 467 -19.75 9.45 -32.53
C VAL A 467 -19.18 9.53 -31.13
N LEU A 468 -18.03 8.90 -30.91
CA LEU A 468 -17.18 9.10 -29.75
C LEU A 468 -16.14 10.18 -30.05
N VAL A 469 -16.17 11.25 -29.28
CA VAL A 469 -15.11 12.26 -29.23
C VAL A 469 -14.18 11.86 -28.09
N GLN A 470 -12.91 11.63 -28.38
CA GLN A 470 -11.90 11.21 -27.40
C GLN A 470 -10.53 11.67 -27.88
N GLY A 471 -9.75 12.33 -27.01
CA GLY A 471 -8.42 12.85 -27.36
C GLY A 471 -8.42 13.84 -28.54
N GLY A 472 -9.51 14.59 -28.73
CA GLY A 472 -9.71 15.51 -29.86
C GLY A 472 -10.09 14.82 -31.20
N ALA A 473 -10.04 13.49 -31.26
CA ALA A 473 -10.46 12.73 -32.43
C ALA A 473 -11.95 12.40 -32.37
N ARG A 474 -12.62 12.42 -33.53
CA ARG A 474 -14.01 12.00 -33.70
C ARG A 474 -14.03 10.62 -34.35
N ARG A 475 -14.59 9.62 -33.67
CA ARG A 475 -14.63 8.25 -34.14
C ARG A 475 -16.09 7.79 -34.25
N PRO A 476 -16.54 7.28 -35.41
CA PRO A 476 -17.86 6.67 -35.49
C PRO A 476 -17.91 5.43 -34.59
N LEU A 477 -19.07 5.19 -33.98
CA LEU A 477 -19.33 4.00 -33.18
C LEU A 477 -20.63 3.36 -33.68
N ALA A 478 -20.52 2.20 -34.32
CA ALA A 478 -21.63 1.40 -34.81
C ALA A 478 -22.00 0.27 -33.83
N VAL A 479 -23.07 -0.45 -34.15
CA VAL A 479 -23.49 -1.63 -33.37
C VAL A 479 -22.36 -2.66 -33.33
N ASN A 480 -22.06 -3.16 -32.14
CA ASN A 480 -20.96 -4.08 -31.79
C ASN A 480 -19.54 -3.50 -31.84
N ASP A 481 -19.36 -2.22 -32.19
CA ASP A 481 -18.07 -1.57 -32.02
C ASP A 481 -17.78 -1.37 -30.53
N VAL A 482 -16.52 -1.56 -30.15
CA VAL A 482 -16.04 -1.39 -28.77
C VAL A 482 -15.04 -0.24 -28.71
N ALA A 483 -15.23 0.63 -27.73
CA ALA A 483 -14.29 1.70 -27.42
C ALA A 483 -13.83 1.60 -25.96
N TRP A 484 -12.54 1.82 -25.75
CA TRP A 484 -11.95 2.00 -24.43
C TRP A 484 -11.62 3.48 -24.24
N ILE A 485 -12.13 4.05 -23.16
CA ILE A 485 -11.84 5.42 -22.75
C ILE A 485 -10.92 5.33 -21.53
N ALA A 486 -9.68 5.78 -21.69
CA ALA A 486 -8.68 5.67 -20.65
C ALA A 486 -8.97 6.64 -19.49
N PRO A 487 -8.47 6.35 -18.27
CA PRO A 487 -8.43 7.30 -17.17
C PRO A 487 -7.97 8.69 -17.60
N LEU A 488 -8.68 9.71 -17.13
CA LEU A 488 -8.44 11.15 -17.34
C LEU A 488 -8.51 11.63 -18.80
N GLU A 489 -8.95 10.76 -19.71
CA GLU A 489 -9.15 11.14 -21.09
C GLU A 489 -10.49 11.85 -21.27
N ALA A 490 -10.46 13.07 -21.81
CA ALA A 490 -11.66 13.83 -22.12
C ALA A 490 -12.46 13.11 -23.20
N HIS A 491 -13.74 12.89 -22.94
CA HIS A 491 -14.62 12.16 -23.84
C HIS A 491 -16.05 12.69 -23.87
N GLN A 492 -16.71 12.49 -25.01
CA GLN A 492 -18.12 12.80 -25.22
C GLN A 492 -18.73 11.85 -26.25
N LEU A 493 -19.97 11.41 -26.04
CA LEU A 493 -20.74 10.61 -27.00
C LEU A 493 -21.86 11.44 -27.59
N LEU A 494 -21.95 11.45 -28.92
CA LEU A 494 -22.90 12.25 -29.69
C LEU A 494 -23.75 11.36 -30.59
N ASN A 495 -24.99 11.81 -30.85
CA ASN A 495 -25.82 11.24 -31.90
C ASN A 495 -26.08 12.27 -33.00
N GLU A 496 -25.44 12.08 -34.15
CA GLU A 496 -25.60 12.92 -35.33
C GLU A 496 -26.50 12.26 -36.39
N SER A 497 -27.04 11.09 -36.08
CA SER A 497 -27.92 10.33 -36.97
C SER A 497 -29.39 10.73 -36.78
N ALA A 498 -30.24 10.30 -37.72
CA ALA A 498 -31.69 10.49 -37.66
C ALA A 498 -32.41 9.45 -36.77
N GLN A 499 -31.68 8.49 -36.20
CA GLN A 499 -32.22 7.41 -35.35
C GLN A 499 -31.58 7.46 -33.96
N PRO A 500 -32.20 6.89 -32.92
CA PRO A 500 -31.57 6.81 -31.59
C PRO A 500 -30.24 6.06 -31.62
N PHE A 501 -29.26 6.58 -30.89
CA PHE A 501 -27.95 5.95 -30.69
C PHE A 501 -27.87 5.36 -29.29
N GLY A 502 -27.80 4.03 -29.21
CA GLY A 502 -27.73 3.29 -27.96
C GLY A 502 -26.39 2.60 -27.77
N PHE A 503 -25.88 2.57 -26.54
CA PHE A 503 -24.64 1.89 -26.19
C PHE A 503 -24.64 1.36 -24.76
N PHE A 504 -23.91 0.27 -24.54
CA PHE A 504 -23.57 -0.21 -23.20
C PHE A 504 -22.30 0.47 -22.72
N CYS A 505 -22.24 0.75 -21.42
CA CYS A 505 -21.10 1.38 -20.75
C CYS A 505 -20.82 0.63 -19.44
N ILE A 506 -19.61 0.10 -19.33
CA ILE A 506 -19.12 -0.64 -18.16
C ILE A 506 -18.10 0.24 -17.44
N VAL A 507 -18.28 0.37 -16.12
CA VAL A 507 -17.40 1.15 -15.22
C VAL A 507 -17.25 0.44 -13.88
N ASP A 508 -16.28 0.86 -13.07
CA ASP A 508 -16.12 0.37 -11.70
C ASP A 508 -17.30 0.79 -10.81
N HIS A 509 -17.77 -0.13 -9.95
CA HIS A 509 -18.92 0.08 -9.06
C HIS A 509 -18.66 1.24 -8.07
N ARG A 510 -17.44 1.31 -7.54
CA ARG A 510 -16.93 2.46 -6.78
C ARG A 510 -16.04 3.28 -7.69
N ARG A 511 -16.43 4.52 -7.95
CA ARG A 511 -15.75 5.42 -8.89
C ARG A 511 -15.87 6.87 -8.46
N ASP A 512 -14.96 7.69 -8.96
CA ASP A 512 -14.92 9.13 -8.77
C ASP A 512 -16.02 9.85 -9.55
N ARG A 513 -16.27 11.11 -9.19
CA ARG A 513 -17.22 11.97 -9.90
C ARG A 513 -16.55 12.58 -11.15
N PRO A 514 -17.29 12.82 -12.23
CA PRO A 514 -16.75 13.48 -13.41
C PRO A 514 -16.21 14.88 -13.14
N MET A 515 -15.16 15.26 -13.88
CA MET A 515 -14.57 16.60 -13.90
C MET A 515 -14.95 17.30 -15.21
N THR A 516 -15.25 18.60 -15.12
CA THR A 516 -15.40 19.48 -16.29
C THR A 516 -14.11 19.53 -17.11
N VAL A 517 -14.25 19.62 -18.42
CA VAL A 517 -13.16 19.90 -19.36
C VAL A 517 -13.33 21.35 -19.77
N ASP A 518 -12.29 22.16 -19.53
CA ASP A 518 -12.25 23.59 -19.87
C ASP A 518 -12.23 23.83 -21.39
#